data_AF-A0A1F6DX72-F1
#
_entry.id   AF-A0A1F6DX72-F1
#
_cell.length_a   1.000
_cell.length_b   1.000
_cell.length_c   1.000
_cell.angle_alpha   90.00
_cell.angle_beta   90.00
_cell.angle_gamma   90.00
#
_symmetry.space_group_name_H-M   'P 1'
#
loop_
_entity.id
_entity.type
_entity.pdbx_description
1 polymer ?
#
loop_
_entity_poly.entity_id
_entity_poly.type
_entity_poly.pdbx_seq_one_letter_code
_entity_poly.pdbx_strand_id
1 'polypeptide(L)'
;MKLFLDEAIANKYESNAQRARVLSESWVDKEIYCPNCGHLEIDKYPNNQPVADFSCSNCHEDYELKSKQGSLGSKIVDGAYRTMLERLTSSSNPNFFLMDYDVTTLQVRNFLVVPKHFFVPEIIERRKPLAVTARRAGWVGCNILLNHIPQTGKIFLVRDKKAEPKARVLAEWQKTLFLREEKEVTKKGWPLDVMRSIDKIGKSEFTLDDVYAFESELSRLHPDNRHIKDKIRQQLQFLRDRGYVRFLGGGKYQRT
;
A
#
# COMPACT_ATOMS: atom_id res chain seq x y z
N MET A 1 11.06 -5.68 18.35
CA MET A 1 9.80 -6.12 17.73
C MET A 1 9.63 -7.61 17.97
N LYS A 2 8.72 -7.97 18.87
CA LYS A 2 8.22 -9.34 19.03
C LYS A 2 7.24 -9.63 17.90
N LEU A 3 7.18 -10.88 17.45
CA LEU A 3 6.38 -11.26 16.27
C LEU A 3 5.16 -12.12 16.61
N PHE A 4 4.74 -12.17 17.88
CA PHE A 4 3.62 -13.00 18.32
C PHE A 4 2.49 -12.12 18.83
N LEU A 5 1.27 -12.43 18.41
CA LEU A 5 0.05 -11.81 18.92
C LEU A 5 -0.29 -12.43 20.28
N ASP A 6 -0.81 -11.63 21.19
CA ASP A 6 -1.17 -12.07 22.55
C ASP A 6 -2.57 -12.69 22.54
N GLU A 7 -2.68 -14.02 22.54
CA GLU A 7 -3.98 -14.70 22.47
C GLU A 7 -4.94 -14.29 23.59
N ALA A 8 -4.42 -13.99 24.79
CA ALA A 8 -5.24 -13.78 25.98
C ALA A 8 -6.23 -12.62 25.82
N ILE A 9 -5.89 -11.59 25.05
CA ILE A 9 -6.74 -10.42 24.85
C ILE A 9 -7.96 -10.70 23.95
N ALA A 10 -7.91 -11.79 23.17
CA ALA A 10 -8.99 -12.20 22.27
C ALA A 10 -10.02 -13.12 22.93
N ASN A 11 -9.75 -13.65 24.13
CA ASN A 11 -10.59 -14.67 24.79
C ASN A 11 -12.04 -14.22 25.03
N LYS A 12 -12.27 -12.92 25.22
CA LYS A 12 -13.60 -12.34 25.43
C LYS A 12 -14.41 -12.10 24.16
N TYR A 13 -13.87 -12.44 22.98
CA TYR A 13 -14.52 -12.21 21.69
C TYR A 13 -14.82 -13.54 21.00
N GLU A 14 -16.10 -13.72 20.63
CA GLU A 14 -16.57 -14.89 19.88
C GLU A 14 -16.32 -14.74 18.37
N SER A 15 -16.48 -13.53 17.85
CA SER A 15 -16.31 -13.27 16.41
C SER A 15 -14.84 -13.30 16.01
N ASN A 16 -14.49 -14.17 15.07
CA ASN A 16 -13.15 -14.22 14.46
C ASN A 16 -12.68 -12.86 13.92
N ALA A 17 -13.59 -12.05 13.38
CA ALA A 17 -13.25 -10.71 12.91
C ALA A 17 -12.86 -9.77 14.06
N GLN A 18 -13.58 -9.82 15.19
CA GLN A 18 -13.24 -9.03 16.38
C GLN A 18 -11.98 -9.54 17.06
N ARG A 19 -11.79 -10.86 17.15
CA ARG A 19 -10.55 -11.47 17.65
C ARG A 19 -9.36 -10.98 16.82
N ALA A 20 -9.43 -11.11 15.50
CA ALA A 20 -8.37 -10.66 14.59
C ALA A 20 -8.05 -9.18 14.77
N ARG A 21 -9.08 -8.32 14.87
CA ARG A 21 -8.94 -6.88 15.08
C ARG A 21 -8.20 -6.56 16.38
N VAL A 22 -8.64 -7.12 17.50
CA VAL A 22 -8.06 -6.80 18.82
C VAL A 22 -6.62 -7.31 18.92
N LEU A 23 -6.34 -8.50 18.39
CA LEU A 23 -5.00 -9.07 18.31
C LEU A 23 -4.06 -8.18 17.48
N SER A 24 -4.46 -7.84 16.27
CA SER A 24 -3.60 -7.10 15.34
C SER A 24 -3.41 -5.65 15.79
N GLU A 25 -4.46 -4.96 16.23
CA GLU A 25 -4.35 -3.59 16.74
C GLU A 25 -3.47 -3.53 18.00
N SER A 26 -3.64 -4.46 18.96
CA SER A 26 -2.80 -4.46 20.16
C SER A 26 -1.33 -4.74 19.86
N TRP A 27 -1.03 -5.55 18.84
CA TRP A 27 0.35 -5.81 18.45
C TRP A 27 0.97 -4.58 17.79
N VAL A 28 0.23 -3.90 16.90
CA VAL A 28 0.71 -2.67 16.26
C VAL A 28 1.02 -1.58 17.30
N ASP A 29 0.11 -1.36 18.24
CA ASP A 29 0.25 -0.41 19.34
C ASP A 29 1.51 -0.62 20.19
N LYS A 30 1.91 -1.89 20.40
CA LYS A 30 3.05 -2.26 21.27
C LYS A 30 4.39 -2.37 20.56
N GLU A 31 4.39 -2.75 19.29
CA GLU A 31 5.59 -3.25 18.61
C GLU A 31 6.06 -2.38 17.44
N ILE A 32 5.23 -1.47 16.95
CA ILE A 32 5.49 -0.72 15.73
C ILE A 32 5.89 0.73 16.03
N TYR A 33 6.94 1.17 15.34
CA TYR A 33 7.37 2.56 15.27
C TYR A 33 6.81 3.22 13.99
N CYS A 34 6.78 4.55 13.96
CA CYS A 34 6.36 5.29 12.77
C CYS A 34 7.32 5.05 11.58
N PRO A 35 6.86 4.49 10.45
CA PRO A 35 7.72 4.23 9.29
C PRO A 35 8.14 5.48 8.53
N ASN A 36 7.52 6.64 8.78
CA ASN A 36 7.90 7.91 8.17
C ASN A 36 9.11 8.54 8.87
N CYS A 37 8.98 8.80 10.17
CA CYS A 37 9.96 9.57 10.95
C CYS A 37 10.77 8.75 11.95
N GLY A 38 10.42 7.48 12.15
CA GLY A 38 11.09 6.60 13.11
C GLY A 38 10.75 6.89 14.57
N HIS A 39 9.75 7.72 14.87
CA HIS A 39 9.26 7.88 16.24
C HIS A 39 8.82 6.51 16.80
N LEU A 40 9.18 6.21 18.05
CA LEU A 40 9.05 4.86 18.61
C LEU A 40 7.60 4.44 18.82
N GLU A 41 6.74 5.39 19.09
CA GLU A 41 5.34 5.15 19.41
C GLU A 41 4.45 5.62 18.26
N ILE A 42 3.34 4.90 18.06
CA ILE A 42 2.22 5.33 17.24
C ILE A 42 0.97 5.23 18.11
N ASP A 43 0.29 6.36 18.29
CA ASP A 43 -0.84 6.48 19.18
C ASP A 43 -2.08 5.88 18.52
N LYS A 44 -2.68 4.90 19.19
CA LYS A 44 -3.95 4.32 18.75
C LYS A 44 -5.10 5.32 18.92
N TYR A 45 -5.88 5.51 17.86
CA TYR A 45 -7.09 6.31 17.94
C TYR A 45 -8.20 5.63 18.76
N PRO A 46 -9.15 6.39 19.32
CA PRO A 46 -10.35 5.83 19.92
C PRO A 46 -11.12 4.95 18.92
N ASN A 47 -11.81 3.93 19.43
CA ASN A 47 -12.65 3.07 18.60
C ASN A 47 -13.69 3.89 17.82
N ASN A 48 -13.94 3.50 16.58
CA ASN A 48 -14.84 4.17 15.62
C ASN A 48 -14.38 5.55 15.14
N GLN A 49 -13.11 5.92 15.39
CA GLN A 49 -12.51 7.05 14.69
C GLN A 49 -12.60 6.80 13.17
N PRO A 50 -13.25 7.70 12.41
CA PRO A 50 -13.25 7.57 10.97
C PRO A 50 -11.82 7.66 10.44
N VAL A 51 -11.53 6.84 9.43
CA VAL A 51 -10.38 6.98 8.52
C VAL A 51 -9.04 6.43 9.01
N ALA A 52 -8.74 6.37 10.31
CA ALA A 52 -7.45 5.86 10.78
C ALA A 52 -7.54 5.14 12.12
N ASP A 53 -6.65 4.17 12.32
CA ASP A 53 -6.54 3.39 13.55
C ASP A 53 -5.38 3.89 14.44
N PHE A 54 -4.34 4.46 13.82
CA PHE A 54 -3.15 4.97 14.51
C PHE A 54 -2.69 6.32 13.95
N SER A 55 -1.99 7.10 14.76
CA SER A 55 -1.31 8.33 14.36
C SER A 55 0.10 8.40 14.92
N CYS A 56 0.97 9.15 14.27
CA CYS A 56 2.27 9.48 14.86
C CYS A 56 2.24 10.90 15.45
N SER A 57 2.42 11.03 16.75
CA SER A 57 2.51 12.33 17.43
C SER A 57 3.65 13.24 16.92
N ASN A 58 4.72 12.66 16.37
CA ASN A 58 5.88 13.43 15.90
C ASN A 58 5.75 13.97 14.46
N CYS A 59 5.16 13.21 13.53
CA CYS A 59 5.07 13.61 12.12
C CYS A 59 3.64 13.70 11.59
N HIS A 60 2.65 13.42 12.44
CA HIS A 60 1.22 13.51 12.15
C HIS A 60 0.76 12.68 10.95
N GLU A 61 1.47 11.60 10.64
CA GLU A 61 0.99 10.60 9.69
C GLU A 61 -0.06 9.72 10.35
N ASP A 62 -1.17 9.53 9.64
CA ASP A 62 -2.23 8.61 10.00
C ASP A 62 -2.01 7.24 9.32
N TYR A 63 -2.43 6.18 10.01
CA TYR A 63 -2.33 4.81 9.55
C TYR A 63 -3.64 4.04 9.79
N GLU A 64 -4.11 3.33 8.77
CA GLU A 64 -5.22 2.39 8.84
C GLU A 64 -4.68 0.95 8.73
N LEU A 65 -5.10 0.07 9.63
CA LEU A 65 -4.65 -1.32 9.71
C LEU A 65 -5.63 -2.26 9.00
N LYS A 66 -5.10 -3.08 8.09
CA LYS A 66 -5.80 -4.22 7.49
C LYS A 66 -5.03 -5.50 7.78
N SER A 67 -5.63 -6.37 8.58
CA SER A 67 -5.06 -7.68 8.92
C SER A 67 -5.81 -8.81 8.26
N LYS A 68 -5.10 -9.86 7.85
CA LYS A 68 -5.68 -11.06 7.23
C LYS A 68 -5.05 -12.33 7.82
N GLN A 69 -5.88 -13.33 8.07
CA GLN A 69 -5.41 -14.68 8.42
C GLN A 69 -4.81 -15.35 7.17
N GLY A 70 -3.63 -15.96 7.32
CA GLY A 70 -2.95 -16.68 6.23
C GLY A 70 -2.01 -15.79 5.42
N SER A 71 -2.26 -15.62 4.13
CA SER A 71 -1.43 -14.78 3.22
C SER A 71 -2.24 -13.59 2.72
N LEU A 72 -1.60 -12.41 2.65
CA LEU A 72 -2.18 -11.18 2.08
C LEU A 72 -2.79 -11.43 0.69
N GLY A 73 -2.11 -12.19 -0.17
CA GLY A 73 -2.56 -12.47 -1.54
C GLY A 73 -2.47 -11.25 -2.46
N SER A 74 -3.23 -11.27 -3.56
CA SER A 74 -3.21 -10.19 -4.56
C SER A 74 -4.12 -9.00 -4.23
N LYS A 75 -5.07 -9.16 -3.30
CA LYS A 75 -5.99 -8.10 -2.89
C LYS A 75 -6.45 -8.26 -1.45
N ILE A 76 -6.80 -7.15 -0.82
CA ILE A 76 -7.33 -7.11 0.55
C ILE A 76 -8.72 -6.46 0.57
N VAL A 77 -9.62 -7.00 1.39
CA VAL A 77 -10.97 -6.47 1.55
C VAL A 77 -10.90 -5.15 2.31
N ASP A 78 -11.67 -4.17 1.84
CA ASP A 78 -11.82 -2.89 2.50
C ASP A 78 -13.30 -2.52 2.71
N GLY A 79 -13.55 -1.33 3.27
CA GLY A 79 -14.85 -0.77 3.58
C GLY A 79 -15.69 -0.39 2.36
N ALA A 80 -16.50 0.66 2.53
CA ALA A 80 -17.47 1.09 1.53
C ALA A 80 -16.75 1.70 0.30
N TYR A 81 -17.12 1.24 -0.90
CA TYR A 81 -16.47 1.68 -2.14
C TYR A 81 -16.53 3.19 -2.36
N ARG A 82 -17.71 3.79 -2.17
CA ARG A 82 -17.92 5.23 -2.37
C ARG A 82 -17.05 6.06 -1.41
N THR A 83 -17.06 5.70 -0.13
CA THR A 83 -16.27 6.39 0.90
C THR A 83 -14.78 6.27 0.64
N MET A 84 -14.31 5.11 0.15
CA MET A 84 -12.91 4.95 -0.23
C MET A 84 -12.53 5.91 -1.37
N LEU A 85 -13.33 5.97 -2.43
CA LEU A 85 -13.06 6.88 -3.55
C LEU A 85 -13.07 8.37 -3.13
N GLU A 86 -14.01 8.77 -2.27
CA GLU A 86 -14.07 10.13 -1.73
C GLU A 86 -12.83 10.49 -0.89
N ARG A 87 -12.23 9.50 -0.22
CA ARG A 87 -10.98 9.70 0.55
C ARG A 87 -9.75 9.81 -0.33
N LEU A 88 -9.70 9.10 -1.47
CA LEU A 88 -8.55 9.18 -2.37
C LEU A 88 -8.33 10.59 -2.93
N THR A 89 -9.40 11.36 -3.04
CA THR A 89 -9.36 12.75 -3.51
C THR A 89 -9.22 13.77 -2.38
N SER A 90 -9.29 13.33 -1.12
CA SER A 90 -9.11 14.21 0.04
C SER A 90 -7.65 14.25 0.52
N SER A 91 -7.31 15.29 1.27
CA SER A 91 -6.01 15.40 1.96
C SER A 91 -5.86 14.43 3.15
N SER A 92 -6.92 13.72 3.52
CA SER A 92 -7.03 12.89 4.73
C SER A 92 -6.86 11.39 4.49
N ASN A 93 -6.40 10.96 3.31
CA ASN A 93 -6.17 9.54 3.03
C ASN A 93 -5.03 8.99 3.93
N PRO A 94 -5.26 7.95 4.74
CA PRO A 94 -4.23 7.41 5.64
C PRO A 94 -3.21 6.59 4.83
N ASN A 95 -2.07 6.32 5.45
CA ASN A 95 -1.21 5.24 5.01
C ASN A 95 -1.83 3.91 5.47
N PHE A 96 -1.56 2.80 4.78
CA PHE A 96 -2.13 1.51 5.17
C PHE A 96 -1.07 0.59 5.74
N PHE A 97 -1.28 0.13 6.97
CA PHE A 97 -0.60 -1.05 7.49
C PHE A 97 -1.31 -2.31 7.02
N LEU A 98 -0.56 -3.23 6.44
CA LEU A 98 -1.07 -4.52 5.99
C LEU A 98 -0.36 -5.61 6.79
N MET A 99 -1.15 -6.51 7.37
CA MET A 99 -0.65 -7.61 8.18
C MET A 99 -1.18 -8.94 7.66
N ASP A 100 -0.30 -9.92 7.56
CA ASP A 100 -0.71 -11.32 7.63
C ASP A 100 -0.02 -12.06 8.78
N TYR A 101 -0.73 -13.05 9.31
CA TYR A 101 -0.28 -13.85 10.44
C TYR A 101 -0.77 -15.29 10.30
N ASP A 102 0.00 -16.19 10.91
CA ASP A 102 -0.32 -17.60 11.04
C ASP A 102 -1.37 -17.77 12.15
N VAL A 103 -2.53 -18.33 11.81
CA VAL A 103 -3.67 -18.42 12.73
C VAL A 103 -3.45 -19.45 13.85
N THR A 104 -2.58 -20.43 13.65
CA THR A 104 -2.32 -21.51 14.60
C THR A 104 -1.28 -21.09 15.63
N THR A 105 -0.22 -20.42 15.18
CA THR A 105 0.87 -19.97 16.04
C THR A 105 0.72 -18.52 16.50
N LEU A 106 -0.24 -17.79 15.93
CA LEU A 106 -0.45 -16.36 16.12
C LEU A 106 0.83 -15.54 15.86
N GLN A 107 1.70 -16.04 14.99
CA GLN A 107 2.93 -15.36 14.60
C GLN A 107 2.66 -14.45 13.39
N VAL A 108 3.04 -13.18 13.50
CA VAL A 108 3.07 -12.22 12.39
C VAL A 108 4.06 -12.72 11.35
N ARG A 109 3.56 -12.95 10.13
CA ARG A 109 4.38 -13.42 9.00
C ARG A 109 4.87 -12.24 8.18
N ASN A 110 3.97 -11.36 7.75
CA ASN A 110 4.32 -10.13 7.07
C ASN A 110 3.61 -8.95 7.72
N PHE A 111 4.36 -7.85 7.85
CA PHE A 111 3.83 -6.56 8.23
C PHE A 111 4.49 -5.50 7.36
N LEU A 112 3.71 -4.76 6.61
CA LEU A 112 4.21 -3.74 5.70
C LEU A 112 3.33 -2.50 5.76
N VAL A 113 3.90 -1.38 5.37
CA VAL A 113 3.17 -0.15 5.14
C VAL A 113 3.12 0.18 3.65
N VAL A 114 1.94 0.64 3.21
CA VAL A 114 1.73 1.24 1.91
C VAL A 114 1.48 2.74 2.12
N PRO A 115 2.40 3.62 1.67
CA PRO A 115 2.19 5.05 1.80
C PRO A 115 0.96 5.55 1.03
N LYS A 116 0.26 6.55 1.59
CA LYS A 116 -1.00 7.10 1.05
C LYS A 116 -0.94 7.59 -0.40
N HIS A 117 0.23 8.00 -0.88
CA HIS A 117 0.41 8.48 -2.26
C HIS A 117 0.42 7.37 -3.32
N PHE A 118 0.42 6.09 -2.92
CA PHE A 118 0.20 4.96 -3.84
C PHE A 118 -1.29 4.62 -4.04
N PHE A 119 -2.18 5.22 -3.24
CA PHE A 119 -3.61 4.97 -3.32
C PHE A 119 -4.25 5.88 -4.37
N VAL A 120 -4.46 5.30 -5.55
CA VAL A 120 -5.15 5.90 -6.70
C VAL A 120 -6.40 5.10 -7.05
N PRO A 121 -7.42 5.68 -7.71
CA PRO A 121 -8.69 5.00 -7.98
C PRO A 121 -8.53 3.62 -8.65
N GLU A 122 -7.51 3.46 -9.49
CA GLU A 122 -7.21 2.26 -10.27
C GLU A 122 -6.80 1.06 -9.40
N ILE A 123 -6.41 1.28 -8.13
CA ILE A 123 -6.13 0.18 -7.20
C ILE A 123 -7.36 -0.23 -6.38
N ILE A 124 -8.52 0.42 -6.55
CA ILE A 124 -9.74 0.13 -5.81
C ILE A 124 -10.73 -0.64 -6.69
N GLU A 125 -10.92 -1.93 -6.36
CA GLU A 125 -11.87 -2.80 -7.05
C GLU A 125 -13.25 -2.73 -6.37
N ARG A 126 -14.27 -2.28 -7.11
CA ARG A 126 -15.67 -2.30 -6.65
C ARG A 126 -16.16 -3.74 -6.47
N ARG A 127 -16.75 -4.07 -5.31
CA ARG A 127 -17.38 -5.37 -5.07
C ARG A 127 -18.84 -5.38 -5.53
N LYS A 128 -19.38 -6.57 -5.75
CA LYS A 128 -20.81 -6.76 -5.94
C LYS A 128 -21.57 -6.31 -4.67
N PRO A 129 -22.75 -5.68 -4.80
CA PRO A 129 -23.60 -5.36 -3.66
C PRO A 129 -23.93 -6.61 -2.84
N LEU A 130 -24.09 -6.46 -1.52
CA LEU A 130 -24.58 -7.55 -0.68
C LEU A 130 -26.01 -7.94 -1.07
N ALA A 131 -26.31 -9.23 -0.95
CA ALA A 131 -27.62 -9.78 -1.26
C ALA A 131 -28.73 -9.12 -0.43
N VAL A 132 -29.96 -9.14 -0.96
CA VAL A 132 -31.16 -8.57 -0.31
C VAL A 132 -31.47 -9.20 1.05
N THR A 133 -30.99 -10.43 1.29
CA THR A 133 -31.15 -11.15 2.56
C THR A 133 -30.09 -10.78 3.61
N ALA A 134 -29.03 -10.06 3.22
CA ALA A 134 -27.98 -9.67 4.15
C ALA A 134 -28.45 -8.55 5.08
N ARG A 135 -27.94 -8.52 6.31
CA ARG A 135 -28.21 -7.44 7.29
C ARG A 135 -27.96 -6.03 6.72
N ARG A 136 -27.00 -5.88 5.81
CA ARG A 136 -26.70 -4.63 5.09
C ARG A 136 -27.00 -4.79 3.60
N ALA A 137 -28.21 -5.21 3.26
CA ALA A 137 -28.66 -5.41 1.89
C ALA A 137 -28.29 -4.24 0.98
N GLY A 138 -27.77 -4.53 -0.21
CA GLY A 138 -27.35 -3.52 -1.18
C GLY A 138 -26.05 -2.79 -0.85
N TRP A 139 -25.42 -3.01 0.31
CA TRP A 139 -24.15 -2.38 0.66
C TRP A 139 -23.05 -2.79 -0.33
N VAL A 140 -22.30 -1.81 -0.83
CA VAL A 140 -21.23 -1.99 -1.81
C VAL A 140 -19.89 -1.74 -1.15
N GLY A 141 -19.13 -2.82 -0.95
CA GLY A 141 -17.75 -2.76 -0.48
C GLY A 141 -16.74 -2.60 -1.61
N CYS A 142 -15.46 -2.56 -1.25
CA CYS A 142 -14.35 -2.58 -2.19
C CYS A 142 -13.22 -3.52 -1.77
N ASN A 143 -12.28 -3.77 -2.67
CA ASN A 143 -10.99 -4.36 -2.38
C ASN A 143 -9.88 -3.41 -2.80
N ILE A 144 -8.74 -3.47 -2.11
CA ILE A 144 -7.50 -2.82 -2.52
C ILE A 144 -6.65 -3.86 -3.26
N LEU A 145 -6.29 -3.56 -4.51
CA LEU A 145 -5.51 -4.41 -5.41
C LEU A 145 -4.01 -4.28 -5.13
N LEU A 146 -3.47 -5.17 -4.30
CA LEU A 146 -2.06 -5.12 -3.89
C LEU A 146 -1.11 -5.39 -5.06
N ASN A 147 -1.51 -6.17 -6.06
CA ASN A 147 -0.74 -6.39 -7.28
C ASN A 147 -0.64 -5.16 -8.18
N HIS A 148 -1.49 -4.14 -7.98
CA HIS A 148 -1.44 -2.87 -8.71
C HIS A 148 -0.54 -1.83 -8.01
N ILE A 149 -0.09 -2.09 -6.80
CA ILE A 149 0.86 -1.23 -6.07
C ILE A 149 2.29 -1.63 -6.47
N PRO A 150 3.13 -0.69 -6.96
CA PRO A 150 4.56 -0.93 -7.20
C PRO A 150 5.27 -1.52 -5.97
N GLN A 151 6.31 -2.31 -6.19
CA GLN A 151 7.05 -2.97 -5.10
C GLN A 151 7.66 -1.95 -4.13
N THR A 152 8.13 -0.82 -4.64
CA THR A 152 8.65 0.31 -3.85
C THR A 152 7.60 0.91 -2.92
N GLY A 153 6.31 0.76 -3.23
CA GLY A 153 5.21 1.17 -2.36
C GLY A 153 4.85 0.16 -1.27
N LYS A 154 5.51 -1.01 -1.23
CA LYS A 154 5.28 -2.07 -0.23
C LYS A 154 6.48 -2.14 0.70
N ILE A 155 6.49 -1.29 1.71
CA ILE A 155 7.63 -1.15 2.61
C ILE A 155 7.46 -2.11 3.78
N PHE A 156 8.24 -3.20 3.80
CA PHE A 156 8.13 -4.23 4.83
C PHE A 156 8.84 -3.82 6.11
N LEU A 157 8.14 -3.94 7.24
CA LEU A 157 8.68 -3.87 8.59
C LEU A 157 8.93 -5.28 9.16
N VAL A 158 8.12 -6.25 8.73
CA VAL A 158 8.32 -7.69 8.93
C VAL A 158 8.12 -8.37 7.60
N ARG A 159 9.09 -9.16 7.15
CA ARG A 159 9.00 -9.98 5.94
C ARG A 159 9.35 -11.42 6.28
N ASP A 160 8.45 -12.34 5.92
CA ASP A 160 8.61 -13.78 6.15
C ASP A 160 9.11 -14.12 7.57
N LYS A 161 8.40 -13.60 8.57
CA LYS A 161 8.65 -13.80 10.01
C LYS A 161 9.96 -13.22 10.52
N LYS A 162 10.55 -12.26 9.80
CA LYS A 162 11.77 -11.54 10.20
C LYS A 162 11.53 -10.04 10.20
N ALA A 163 11.91 -9.38 11.28
CA ALA A 163 11.87 -7.91 11.33
C ALA A 163 12.93 -7.32 10.40
N GLU A 164 12.55 -6.32 9.62
CA GLU A 164 13.46 -5.56 8.77
C GLU A 164 14.17 -4.47 9.59
N PRO A 165 15.43 -4.14 9.28
CA PRO A 165 16.15 -3.07 9.97
C PRO A 165 15.43 -1.73 9.84
N LYS A 166 15.23 -1.01 10.96
CA LYS A 166 14.57 0.30 10.98
C LYS A 166 15.16 1.29 9.97
N ALA A 167 16.48 1.37 9.88
CA ALA A 167 17.15 2.24 8.92
C ALA A 167 16.75 1.94 7.47
N ARG A 168 16.54 0.67 7.12
CA ARG A 168 16.07 0.25 5.80
C ARG A 168 14.62 0.69 5.55
N VAL A 169 13.74 0.49 6.52
CA VAL A 169 12.33 0.92 6.43
C VAL A 169 12.23 2.43 6.19
N LEU A 170 12.97 3.22 6.96
CA LEU A 170 13.01 4.67 6.80
C LEU A 170 13.57 5.08 5.44
N ALA A 171 14.66 4.44 4.99
CA ALA A 171 15.25 4.73 3.68
C ALA A 171 14.29 4.41 2.52
N GLU A 172 13.61 3.27 2.57
CA GLU A 172 12.61 2.88 1.56
C GLU A 172 11.41 3.85 1.56
N TRP A 173 10.97 4.33 2.73
CA TRP A 173 9.94 5.36 2.80
C TRP A 173 10.37 6.68 2.17
N GLN A 174 11.60 7.14 2.44
CA GLN A 174 12.13 8.37 1.86
C GLN A 174 12.13 8.32 0.31
N LYS A 175 12.44 7.16 -0.27
CA LYS A 175 12.40 6.95 -1.73
C LYS A 175 11.02 7.13 -2.34
N THR A 176 9.94 7.15 -1.57
CA THR A 176 8.58 7.31 -2.10
C THR A 176 8.04 8.73 -1.94
N LEU A 177 8.66 9.57 -1.11
CA LEU A 177 8.13 10.90 -0.77
C LEU A 177 7.96 11.82 -1.98
N PHE A 178 8.75 11.64 -3.03
CA PHE A 178 8.65 12.42 -4.26
C PHE A 178 7.24 12.32 -4.91
N LEU A 179 6.53 11.21 -4.72
CA LEU A 179 5.15 11.01 -5.21
C LEU A 179 4.12 11.84 -4.45
N ARG A 180 4.47 12.41 -3.29
CA ARG A 180 3.60 13.32 -2.53
C ARG A 180 3.54 14.71 -3.15
N GLU A 181 4.58 15.11 -3.88
CA GLU A 181 4.67 16.43 -4.49
C GLU A 181 3.66 16.59 -5.64
N GLU A 182 3.33 15.49 -6.32
CA GLU A 182 2.22 15.48 -7.26
C GLU A 182 0.90 15.56 -6.48
N LYS A 183 0.18 16.67 -6.61
CA LYS A 183 -1.07 16.90 -5.88
C LYS A 183 -2.27 16.34 -6.64
N GLU A 184 -2.18 16.21 -7.96
CA GLU A 184 -3.27 15.69 -8.76
C GLU A 184 -3.24 14.16 -8.78
N VAL A 185 -4.26 13.53 -8.21
CA VAL A 185 -4.40 12.06 -8.16
C VAL A 185 -4.34 11.44 -9.57
N THR A 186 -4.95 12.09 -10.55
CA THR A 186 -4.94 11.67 -11.96
C THR A 186 -3.54 11.69 -12.58
N LYS A 187 -2.65 12.58 -12.12
CA LYS A 187 -1.25 12.63 -12.56
C LYS A 187 -0.38 11.58 -11.88
N LYS A 188 -0.79 11.04 -10.73
CA LYS A 188 -0.08 9.94 -10.05
C LYS A 188 -0.23 8.59 -10.76
N GLY A 189 -1.30 8.38 -11.53
CA GLY A 189 -1.51 7.11 -12.23
C GLY A 189 -0.34 6.72 -13.14
N TRP A 190 0.09 7.64 -14.01
CA TRP A 190 1.19 7.42 -14.96
C TRP A 190 2.52 6.99 -14.34
N PRO A 191 3.11 7.72 -13.36
CA PRO A 191 4.36 7.29 -12.76
C PRO A 191 4.20 5.95 -12.05
N LEU A 192 3.09 5.69 -11.35
CA LEU A 192 2.84 4.41 -10.69
C LEU A 192 2.74 3.24 -11.68
N ASP A 193 2.07 3.44 -12.80
CA ASP A 193 1.87 2.41 -13.82
C ASP A 193 3.18 2.10 -14.58
N VAL A 194 4.02 3.11 -14.81
CA VAL A 194 5.38 2.92 -15.35
C VAL A 194 6.31 2.24 -14.33
N MET A 195 6.25 2.63 -13.04
CA MET A 195 7.00 1.94 -11.97
C MET A 195 6.61 0.45 -11.90
N ARG A 196 5.31 0.15 -12.03
CA ARG A 196 4.81 -1.23 -12.04
C ARG A 196 5.27 -2.00 -13.28
N SER A 197 5.36 -1.34 -14.44
CA SER A 197 5.92 -1.93 -15.65
C SER A 197 7.40 -2.29 -15.44
N ILE A 198 8.19 -1.40 -14.82
CA ILE A 198 9.59 -1.66 -14.46
C ILE A 198 9.71 -2.84 -13.49
N ASP A 199 8.83 -2.92 -12.49
CA ASP A 199 8.82 -4.05 -11.54
C ASP A 199 8.56 -5.39 -12.24
N LYS A 200 7.69 -5.42 -13.26
CA LYS A 200 7.39 -6.62 -14.05
C LYS A 200 8.55 -7.07 -14.93
N ILE A 201 9.43 -6.16 -15.36
CA ILE A 201 10.66 -6.53 -16.09
C ILE A 201 11.56 -7.39 -15.19
N GLY A 202 11.60 -7.12 -13.88
CA GLY A 202 12.31 -7.93 -12.89
C GLY A 202 13.83 -7.85 -12.96
N LYS A 203 14.39 -6.93 -13.76
CA LYS A 203 15.83 -6.72 -13.93
C LYS A 203 16.27 -5.41 -13.27
N SER A 204 17.48 -5.39 -12.72
CA SER A 204 18.11 -4.14 -12.23
C SER A 204 18.44 -3.20 -13.38
N GLU A 205 18.79 -3.73 -14.54
CA GLU A 205 19.03 -2.99 -15.79
C GLU A 205 18.03 -3.40 -16.86
N PHE A 206 17.50 -2.42 -17.56
CA PHE A 206 16.45 -2.61 -18.56
C PHE A 206 16.58 -1.58 -19.68
N THR A 207 15.91 -1.83 -20.79
CA THR A 207 15.92 -0.99 -21.99
C THR A 207 14.58 -0.28 -22.17
N LEU A 208 14.56 0.72 -23.06
CA LEU A 208 13.34 1.41 -23.44
C LEU A 208 12.34 0.44 -24.09
N ASP A 209 12.84 -0.51 -24.87
CA ASP A 209 12.03 -1.53 -25.52
C ASP A 209 11.39 -2.49 -24.50
N ASP A 210 12.09 -2.82 -23.41
CA ASP A 210 11.49 -3.61 -22.32
C ASP A 210 10.28 -2.89 -21.71
N VAL A 211 10.31 -1.55 -21.61
CA VAL A 211 9.16 -0.77 -21.10
C VAL A 211 8.08 -0.61 -22.18
N TYR A 212 8.47 -0.49 -23.46
CA TYR A 212 7.51 -0.45 -24.58
C TYR A 212 6.71 -1.73 -24.76
N ALA A 213 7.20 -2.87 -24.29
CA ALA A 213 6.42 -4.10 -24.23
C ALA A 213 5.11 -3.96 -23.43
N PHE A 214 5.00 -2.95 -22.55
CA PHE A 214 3.80 -2.66 -21.75
C PHE A 214 2.87 -1.63 -22.39
N GLU A 215 3.12 -1.17 -23.63
CA GLU A 215 2.32 -0.14 -24.31
C GLU A 215 0.83 -0.49 -24.34
N SER A 216 0.46 -1.72 -24.71
CA SER A 216 -0.95 -2.13 -24.78
C SER A 216 -1.63 -2.14 -23.40
N GLU A 217 -0.90 -2.51 -22.34
CA GLU A 217 -1.41 -2.45 -20.98
C GLU A 217 -1.64 -1.00 -20.53
N LEU A 218 -0.65 -0.14 -20.76
CA LEU A 218 -0.69 1.28 -20.41
C LEU A 218 -1.77 2.04 -21.21
N SER A 219 -1.99 1.68 -22.48
CA SER A 219 -3.07 2.24 -23.29
C SER A 219 -4.45 1.91 -22.73
N ARG A 220 -4.65 0.70 -22.20
CA ARG A 220 -5.92 0.31 -21.57
C ARG A 220 -6.14 1.02 -20.23
N LEU A 221 -5.07 1.28 -19.47
CA LEU A 221 -5.14 2.01 -18.21
C LEU A 221 -5.36 3.52 -18.42
N HIS A 222 -4.90 4.06 -19.55
CA HIS A 222 -4.99 5.47 -19.90
C HIS A 222 -5.62 5.66 -21.30
N PRO A 223 -6.92 5.35 -21.45
CA PRO A 223 -7.59 5.28 -22.77
C PRO A 223 -7.61 6.61 -23.52
N ASP A 224 -7.51 7.74 -22.82
CA ASP A 224 -7.53 9.08 -23.43
C ASP A 224 -6.18 9.48 -24.05
N ASN A 225 -5.10 8.72 -23.80
CA ASN A 225 -3.77 9.05 -24.30
C ASN A 225 -3.45 8.29 -25.59
N ARG A 226 -3.19 9.02 -26.67
CA ARG A 226 -2.84 8.45 -27.99
C ARG A 226 -1.33 8.33 -28.24
N HIS A 227 -0.49 8.82 -27.32
CA HIS A 227 0.97 8.91 -27.45
C HIS A 227 1.67 8.18 -26.29
N ILE A 228 1.39 6.87 -26.14
CA ILE A 228 1.82 6.06 -25.00
C ILE A 228 3.35 6.00 -24.89
N LYS A 229 4.07 5.70 -25.99
CA LYS A 229 5.54 5.63 -25.98
C LYS A 229 6.20 6.95 -25.57
N ASP A 230 5.62 8.07 -25.99
CA ASP A 230 6.12 9.41 -25.66
C ASP A 230 5.90 9.69 -24.18
N LYS A 231 4.73 9.31 -23.66
CA LYS A 231 4.39 9.41 -22.25
C LYS A 231 5.30 8.52 -21.39
N ILE A 232 5.62 7.30 -21.82
CA ILE A 232 6.60 6.43 -21.16
C ILE A 232 7.97 7.14 -21.04
N ARG A 233 8.48 7.72 -22.13
CA ARG A 233 9.76 8.45 -22.09
C ARG A 233 9.70 9.63 -21.12
N GLN A 234 8.60 10.38 -21.11
CA GLN A 234 8.38 11.47 -20.15
C GLN A 234 8.39 10.95 -18.70
N GLN A 235 7.71 9.84 -18.41
CA GLN A 235 7.69 9.28 -17.06
C GLN A 235 9.06 8.73 -16.63
N LEU A 236 9.82 8.12 -17.53
CA LEU A 236 11.19 7.69 -17.23
C LEU A 236 12.11 8.87 -16.88
N GLN A 237 11.96 10.01 -17.57
CA GLN A 237 12.67 11.25 -17.23
C GLN A 237 12.27 11.77 -15.85
N PHE A 238 10.96 11.83 -15.58
CA PHE A 238 10.45 12.21 -14.25
C PHE A 238 11.01 11.31 -13.14
N LEU A 239 10.97 9.99 -13.33
CA LEU A 239 11.49 9.02 -12.36
C LEU A 239 13.02 9.14 -12.20
N ARG A 240 13.75 9.50 -13.26
CA ARG A 240 15.20 9.76 -13.19
C ARG A 240 15.50 10.98 -12.33
N ASP A 241 14.78 12.07 -12.54
CA ASP A 241 15.01 13.33 -11.82
C ASP A 241 14.72 13.20 -10.32
N ARG A 242 13.96 12.16 -9.92
CA ARG A 242 13.67 11.79 -8.53
C ARG A 242 14.53 10.64 -8.00
N GLY A 243 15.54 10.22 -8.77
CA GLY A 243 16.47 9.17 -8.36
C GLY A 243 15.82 7.82 -8.17
N TYR A 244 14.78 7.49 -8.94
CA TYR A 244 14.18 6.14 -9.00
C TYR A 244 14.81 5.26 -10.09
N VAL A 245 15.31 5.90 -11.16
CA VAL A 245 16.06 5.24 -12.23
C VAL A 245 17.27 6.08 -12.63
N ARG A 246 18.33 5.44 -13.11
CA ARG A 246 19.49 6.08 -13.72
C ARG A 246 19.48 5.84 -15.22
N PHE A 247 19.80 6.86 -16.01
CA PHE A 247 19.95 6.72 -17.46
C PHE A 247 21.39 6.33 -17.75
N LEU A 248 21.59 5.20 -18.42
CA LEU A 248 22.91 4.69 -18.82
C LEU A 248 23.30 5.12 -20.25
N GLY A 249 22.39 5.80 -20.97
CA GLY A 249 22.57 6.19 -22.38
C GLY A 249 22.04 5.15 -23.35
N GLY A 250 21.77 5.55 -24.59
CA GLY A 250 21.32 4.64 -25.66
C GLY A 250 20.02 3.87 -25.37
N GLY A 251 19.08 4.50 -24.63
CA GLY A 251 17.83 3.84 -24.25
C GLY A 251 17.97 2.77 -23.16
N LYS A 252 19.07 2.77 -22.40
CA LYS A 252 19.31 1.86 -21.27
C LYS A 252 19.13 2.56 -19.93
N TYR A 253 18.61 1.83 -18.96
CA TYR A 253 18.24 2.32 -17.64
C TYR A 253 18.66 1.34 -16.55
N GLN A 254 18.87 1.85 -15.34
CA GLN A 254 19.14 1.06 -14.14
C GLN A 254 18.21 1.51 -13.00
N ARG A 255 17.56 0.58 -12.32
CA ARG A 255 16.78 0.87 -11.10
C ARG A 255 17.76 1.15 -9.95
N THR A 256 17.51 2.22 -9.20
CA THR A 256 18.33 2.68 -8.06
C THR A 256 17.85 2.15 -6.72
#